data_AF-A0A946GID1-F1
#
_entry.id   AF-A0A946GID1-F1
#
_cell.length_a   1.000
_cell.length_b   1.000
_cell.length_c   1.000
_cell.angle_alpha   90.00
_cell.angle_beta   90.00
_cell.angle_gamma   90.00
#
_symmetry.space_group_name_H-M   'P 1'
#
loop_
_entity.id
_entity.type
_entity.pdbx_description
1 polymer ?
#
loop_
_entity_poly.entity_id
_entity_poly.type
_entity_poly.pdbx_seq_one_letter_code
_entity_poly.pdbx_strand_id
1 'polypeptide(L)'
;MLNHKWLKVLIVMAFGSLPLIGSANEVQSTFDKIQERGKMTVCADPYSYPYSVKNITPPGFDVEIMSELGKLGGFELEMSWADTGTRGGMSRALRNSIIKGRCHLFAGVGDNGEDDVLMG
;
A
#
# COMPACT_ATOMS: atom_id res chain seq x y z
N MET A 1 5.27 25.14 -56.74
CA MET A 1 5.63 23.71 -56.78
C MET A 1 6.49 23.40 -55.58
N LEU A 2 5.88 22.92 -54.48
CA LEU A 2 6.58 22.63 -53.23
C LEU A 2 7.31 21.28 -53.38
N ASN A 3 8.64 21.30 -53.31
CA ASN A 3 9.48 20.14 -53.60
C ASN A 3 9.29 19.03 -52.54
N HIS A 4 8.91 17.83 -52.97
CA HIS A 4 8.66 16.64 -52.12
C HIS A 4 9.84 16.24 -51.21
N LYS A 5 11.04 16.77 -51.46
CA LYS A 5 12.22 16.59 -50.59
C LYS A 5 12.05 17.25 -49.22
N TRP A 6 11.43 18.43 -49.12
CA TRP A 6 11.28 19.14 -47.85
C TRP A 6 10.13 18.57 -47.01
N LEU A 7 9.10 18.03 -47.66
CA LEU A 7 7.99 17.35 -46.97
C LEU A 7 8.45 16.08 -46.24
N LYS A 8 9.42 15.34 -46.82
CA LYS A 8 9.99 14.14 -46.19
C LYS A 8 10.83 14.47 -44.96
N VAL A 9 11.56 15.59 -44.97
CA VAL A 9 12.38 16.02 -43.82
C VAL A 9 11.51 16.45 -42.64
N LEU A 10 10.41 17.15 -42.90
CA LEU A 10 9.47 17.56 -41.85
C LEU A 10 8.73 16.38 -41.20
N ILE A 11 8.38 15.36 -41.96
CA ILE A 11 7.72 14.14 -41.42
C ILE A 11 8.67 13.33 -40.53
N VAL A 12 9.97 13.25 -40.89
CA VAL A 12 10.98 12.56 -40.08
C VAL A 12 11.30 13.31 -38.79
N MET A 13 11.32 14.65 -38.80
CA MET A 13 11.46 15.42 -37.56
C MET A 13 10.21 15.38 -36.67
N ALA A 14 9.00 15.28 -37.24
CA ALA A 14 7.77 15.20 -36.48
C ALA A 14 7.53 13.82 -35.82
N PHE A 15 8.10 12.74 -36.37
CA PHE A 15 7.94 11.37 -35.84
C PHE A 15 9.21 10.78 -35.20
N GLY A 16 10.39 11.39 -35.39
CA GLY A 16 11.66 10.91 -34.84
C GLY A 16 11.87 11.21 -33.35
N SER A 17 10.95 11.93 -32.71
CA SER A 17 11.03 12.31 -31.30
C SER A 17 9.83 11.80 -30.49
N LEU A 18 9.22 10.66 -30.86
CA LEU A 18 8.43 9.96 -29.86
C LEU A 18 9.42 9.41 -28.83
N PRO A 19 9.45 9.92 -27.58
CA PRO A 19 10.06 9.13 -26.53
C PRO A 19 9.29 7.80 -26.54
N LEU A 20 10.02 6.71 -26.76
CA LEU A 20 9.58 5.41 -26.31
C LEU A 20 9.49 5.53 -24.79
N ILE A 21 8.36 6.04 -24.30
CA ILE A 21 7.94 5.86 -22.92
C ILE A 21 7.61 4.37 -22.86
N GLY A 22 8.67 3.56 -22.79
CA GLY A 22 8.59 2.21 -22.27
C GLY A 22 8.13 2.39 -20.83
N SER A 23 6.82 2.39 -20.62
CA SER A 23 6.22 2.18 -19.31
C SER A 23 6.55 0.74 -18.95
N ALA A 24 7.78 0.51 -18.49
CA ALA A 24 8.04 -0.63 -17.64
C ALA A 24 7.02 -0.49 -16.50
N ASN A 25 6.02 -1.37 -16.50
CA ASN A 25 5.13 -1.54 -15.35
C ASN A 25 5.99 -2.08 -14.21
N GLU A 26 6.79 -1.21 -13.60
CA GLU A 26 7.32 -1.44 -12.28
C GLU A 26 6.10 -1.48 -11.36
N VAL A 27 5.92 -2.59 -10.65
CA VAL A 27 4.86 -2.69 -9.65
C VAL A 27 5.19 -1.64 -8.60
N GLN A 28 4.54 -0.47 -8.71
CA GLN A 28 4.72 0.65 -7.79
C GLN A 28 4.74 0.12 -6.35
N SER A 29 5.83 0.37 -5.64
CA SER A 29 5.98 -0.19 -4.30
C SER A 29 4.88 0.36 -3.39
N THR A 30 4.51 -0.40 -2.37
CA THR A 30 3.53 0.06 -1.37
C THR A 30 3.98 1.37 -0.72
N PHE A 31 5.30 1.54 -0.53
CA PHE A 31 5.87 2.76 0.03
C PHE A 31 5.66 3.96 -0.88
N ASP A 32 5.87 3.82 -2.19
CA ASP A 32 5.65 4.94 -3.11
C ASP A 32 4.19 5.37 -3.15
N LYS A 33 3.25 4.43 -3.02
CA LYS A 33 1.81 4.74 -2.92
C LYS A 33 1.49 5.53 -1.65
N ILE A 34 2.14 5.20 -0.53
CA ILE A 34 2.01 5.95 0.73
C ILE A 34 2.57 7.36 0.53
N GLN A 35 3.75 7.47 -0.10
CA GLN A 35 4.41 8.75 -0.34
C GLN A 35 3.61 9.66 -1.27
N GLU A 36 3.08 9.13 -2.38
CA GLU A 36 2.24 9.87 -3.31
C GLU A 36 0.96 10.39 -2.64
N ARG A 37 0.35 9.59 -1.75
CA ARG A 37 -0.89 9.94 -1.06
C ARG A 37 -0.69 10.76 0.20
N GLY A 38 0.53 10.82 0.75
CA GLY A 38 0.82 11.41 2.05
C GLY A 38 0.11 10.71 3.23
N LYS A 39 -0.35 9.47 3.04
CA LYS A 39 -1.20 8.75 4.00
C LYS A 39 -0.83 7.27 4.08
N MET A 40 -0.65 6.79 5.31
CA MET A 40 -0.38 5.39 5.65
C MET A 40 -1.61 4.78 6.31
N THR A 41 -2.41 4.04 5.54
CA THR A 41 -3.50 3.22 6.09
C THR A 41 -2.97 1.89 6.66
N VAL A 42 -3.27 1.60 7.92
CA VAL A 42 -2.85 0.38 8.63
C VAL A 42 -4.07 -0.40 9.11
N CYS A 43 -4.08 -1.71 8.88
CA CYS A 43 -5.07 -2.60 9.46
C CYS A 43 -4.64 -3.10 10.84
N ALA A 44 -5.57 -3.20 11.78
CA ALA A 44 -5.35 -3.83 13.07
C ALA A 44 -6.65 -4.47 13.59
N ASP A 45 -6.51 -5.37 14.57
CA ASP A 45 -7.66 -5.94 15.26
C ASP A 45 -8.24 -4.91 16.26
N PRO A 46 -9.56 -4.66 16.27
CA PRO A 46 -10.16 -3.64 17.13
C PRO A 46 -10.34 -4.06 18.60
N TYR A 47 -10.05 -5.30 18.98
CA TYR A 47 -10.37 -5.90 20.28
C TYR A 47 -9.16 -6.58 20.94
N SER A 48 -7.94 -6.29 20.49
CA SER A 48 -6.72 -6.97 20.90
C SER A 48 -5.86 -6.14 21.84
N TYR A 49 -6.43 -5.63 22.95
CA TYR A 49 -5.63 -4.96 23.99
C TYR A 49 -4.62 -5.96 24.61
N PRO A 50 -3.36 -5.59 24.88
CA PRO A 50 -2.76 -4.24 24.83
C PRO A 50 -2.15 -3.83 23.47
N TYR A 51 -2.29 -4.64 22.43
CA TYR A 51 -1.69 -4.44 21.11
C TYR A 51 -2.42 -3.34 20.33
N SER A 52 -3.72 -3.51 20.09
CA SER A 52 -4.55 -2.56 19.35
C SER A 52 -6.01 -2.66 19.75
N VAL A 53 -6.68 -1.50 19.85
CA VAL A 53 -8.08 -1.43 20.23
C VAL A 53 -8.73 -0.14 19.74
N LYS A 54 -9.95 -0.27 19.21
CA LYS A 54 -10.66 0.83 18.57
C LYS A 54 -11.34 1.74 19.59
N ASN A 55 -11.26 3.06 19.36
CA ASN A 55 -12.00 4.10 20.09
C ASN A 55 -11.70 4.19 21.61
N ILE A 56 -10.49 3.82 22.05
CA ILE A 56 -10.07 4.03 23.44
C ILE A 56 -8.70 4.74 23.50
N THR A 57 -8.31 5.19 24.70
CA THR A 57 -7.00 5.80 24.96
C THR A 57 -6.40 5.22 26.25
N PRO A 58 -5.17 4.68 26.20
CA PRO A 58 -4.32 4.52 25.02
C PRO A 58 -4.89 3.50 24.01
N PRO A 59 -4.64 3.66 22.70
CA PRO A 59 -5.21 2.81 21.65
C PRO A 59 -4.51 1.44 21.50
N GLY A 60 -3.47 1.19 22.30
CA GLY A 60 -2.62 0.00 22.20
C GLY A 60 -1.28 0.30 21.49
N PHE A 61 -0.25 -0.44 21.85
CA PHE A 61 1.12 -0.11 21.45
C PHE A 61 1.39 -0.29 19.95
N ASP A 62 0.69 -1.19 19.25
CA ASP A 62 0.82 -1.32 17.80
C ASP A 62 0.34 -0.05 17.10
N VAL A 63 -0.75 0.56 17.58
CA VAL A 63 -1.28 1.82 17.02
C VAL A 63 -0.33 2.98 17.31
N GLU A 64 0.27 3.01 18.51
CA GLU A 64 1.25 4.02 18.89
C GLU A 64 2.53 3.93 18.04
N ILE A 65 3.07 2.72 17.85
CA ILE A 65 4.23 2.48 16.97
C ILE A 65 3.91 2.94 15.54
N MET A 66 2.75 2.58 15.00
CA MET A 66 2.35 2.99 13.65
C MET A 66 2.16 4.51 13.54
N SER A 67 1.72 5.17 14.62
CA SER A 67 1.64 6.63 14.69
C SER A 67 3.02 7.28 14.61
N GLU A 68 3.99 6.75 15.35
CA GLU A 68 5.37 7.24 15.29
C GLU A 68 6.03 6.95 13.93
N LEU A 69 5.78 5.78 13.33
CA LEU A 69 6.24 5.49 11.97
C LEU A 69 5.64 6.45 10.93
N GLY A 70 4.35 6.77 11.05
CA GLY A 70 3.70 7.79 10.22
C GLY A 70 4.38 9.15 10.35
N LYS A 71 4.67 9.60 11.58
CA LYS A 71 5.38 10.86 11.84
C LYS A 71 6.78 10.87 11.24
N LEU A 72 7.55 9.79 11.43
CA LEU A 72 8.91 9.65 10.88
C LEU A 72 8.90 9.67 9.35
N GLY A 73 7.89 9.08 8.72
CA GLY A 73 7.71 9.08 7.28
C GLY A 73 7.10 10.36 6.71
N GLY A 74 6.56 11.26 7.54
CA GLY A 74 5.83 12.43 7.08
C GLY A 74 4.44 12.11 6.51
N PHE A 75 3.78 11.07 7.01
CA PHE A 75 2.48 10.59 6.55
C PHE A 75 1.39 10.74 7.62
N GLU A 76 0.15 10.97 7.21
CA GLU A 76 -1.02 10.83 8.07
C GLU A 76 -1.30 9.34 8.32
N LEU A 77 -1.44 8.93 9.58
CA LEU A 77 -1.88 7.58 9.93
C LEU A 77 -3.41 7.46 9.78
N GLU A 78 -3.87 6.44 9.07
CA GLU A 78 -5.27 6.06 9.03
C GLU A 78 -5.45 4.62 9.51
N MET A 79 -6.33 4.39 10.49
CA MET A 79 -6.61 3.05 10.99
C MET A 79 -7.81 2.42 10.29
N SER A 80 -7.60 1.21 9.77
CA SER A 80 -8.63 0.30 9.26
C SER A 80 -8.75 -0.88 10.21
N TRP A 81 -9.96 -1.34 10.50
CA TRP A 81 -10.18 -2.34 11.54
C TRP A 81 -10.63 -3.67 10.93
N ALA A 82 -9.95 -4.75 11.28
CA ALA A 82 -10.22 -6.09 10.79
C ALA A 82 -10.26 -7.07 11.97
N ASP A 83 -11.46 -7.56 12.31
CA ASP A 83 -11.68 -8.50 13.41
C ASP A 83 -11.11 -9.89 13.08
N THR A 84 -10.10 -10.29 13.85
CA THR A 84 -9.39 -11.56 13.76
C THR A 84 -9.99 -12.65 14.65
N GLY A 85 -10.92 -12.32 15.55
CA GLY A 85 -11.60 -13.26 16.45
C GLY A 85 -12.85 -13.92 15.85
N THR A 86 -13.30 -13.48 14.67
CA THR A 86 -14.44 -14.11 13.99
C THR A 86 -14.13 -15.47 13.36
N ARG A 87 -15.19 -16.22 12.98
CA ARG A 87 -15.04 -17.49 12.24
C ARG A 87 -14.20 -17.30 10.97
N GLY A 88 -13.08 -18.01 10.90
CA GLY A 88 -12.09 -17.90 9.83
C GLY A 88 -10.83 -17.12 10.22
N GLY A 89 -10.80 -16.55 11.44
CA GLY A 89 -9.60 -16.05 12.10
C GLY A 89 -8.83 -14.99 11.32
N MET A 90 -7.50 -15.00 11.50
CA MET A 90 -6.55 -14.17 10.79
C MET A 90 -6.71 -14.26 9.26
N SER A 91 -6.88 -15.44 8.70
CA SER A 91 -6.96 -15.64 7.25
C SER A 91 -8.18 -14.95 6.64
N ARG A 92 -9.32 -14.95 7.35
CA ARG A 92 -10.49 -14.15 6.96
C ARG A 92 -10.23 -12.65 7.11
N ALA A 93 -9.56 -12.22 8.19
CA ALA A 93 -9.21 -10.82 8.40
C ALA A 93 -8.32 -10.30 7.26
N LEU A 94 -7.23 -11.00 6.92
CA LEU A 94 -6.30 -10.66 5.83
C LEU A 94 -7.00 -10.60 4.46
N ARG A 95 -7.80 -11.64 4.12
CA ARG A 95 -8.60 -11.67 2.88
C ARG A 95 -9.59 -10.53 2.76
N ASN A 96 -10.06 -9.98 3.88
CA ASN A 96 -10.99 -8.87 3.89
C ASN A 96 -10.32 -7.52 4.18
N SER A 97 -8.99 -7.46 4.21
CA SER A 97 -8.25 -6.25 4.57
C SER A 97 -7.10 -5.99 3.60
N ILE A 98 -5.86 -6.34 3.96
CA ILE A 98 -4.64 -6.07 3.22
C ILE A 98 -4.64 -6.74 1.83
N ILE A 99 -5.15 -7.97 1.71
CA ILE A 99 -5.25 -8.68 0.41
C ILE A 99 -6.22 -7.97 -0.54
N LYS A 100 -7.23 -7.26 -0.01
CA LYS A 100 -8.15 -6.42 -0.80
C LYS A 100 -7.64 -4.99 -1.02
N GLY A 101 -6.43 -4.67 -0.59
CA GLY A 101 -5.85 -3.33 -0.70
C GLY A 101 -6.51 -2.29 0.20
N ARG A 102 -7.17 -2.69 1.30
CA ARG A 102 -7.80 -1.74 2.25
C ARG A 102 -6.80 -1.01 3.14
N CYS A 103 -5.58 -1.51 3.24
CA CYS A 103 -4.49 -0.96 4.02
C CYS A 103 -3.16 -1.38 3.41
N HIS A 104 -2.10 -0.67 3.77
CA HIS A 104 -0.75 -0.92 3.32
C HIS A 104 -0.03 -1.94 4.20
N LEU A 105 -0.33 -1.95 5.51
CA LEU A 105 0.24 -2.85 6.51
C LEU A 105 -0.88 -3.47 7.37
N PHE A 106 -0.62 -4.62 7.98
CA PHE A 106 -1.45 -5.21 9.02
C PHE A 106 -0.61 -5.36 10.30
N ALA A 107 -0.97 -4.65 11.36
CA ALA A 107 -0.30 -4.72 12.64
C ALA A 107 -0.86 -5.88 13.49
N GLY A 108 0.01 -6.56 14.25
CA GLY A 108 -0.38 -7.67 15.11
C GLY A 108 -0.46 -9.04 14.42
N VAL A 109 0.22 -9.24 13.28
CA VAL A 109 0.39 -10.58 12.69
C VAL A 109 1.51 -11.31 13.42
N GLY A 110 1.17 -12.37 14.16
CA GLY A 110 2.15 -13.24 14.79
C GLY A 110 2.77 -14.20 13.77
N ASP A 111 4.09 -14.32 13.80
CA ASP A 111 4.82 -15.38 13.14
C ASP A 111 5.22 -16.43 14.19
N ASN A 112 4.90 -17.69 13.93
CA ASN A 112 5.22 -18.80 14.83
C ASN A 112 6.57 -19.45 14.51
N GLY A 113 7.29 -18.97 13.48
CA GLY A 113 8.63 -19.47 13.13
C GLY A 113 8.66 -20.87 12.53
N GLU A 114 7.50 -21.44 12.19
CA GLU A 114 7.37 -22.69 11.43
C GLU A 114 6.81 -22.39 10.04
N ASP A 115 7.45 -22.98 9.03
CA ASP A 115 7.26 -22.82 7.58
C ASP A 115 5.92 -22.20 7.15
N ASP A 116 5.97 -20.97 6.63
CA ASP A 116 5.08 -20.35 5.63
C ASP A 116 3.65 -20.88 5.51
N VAL A 117 2.94 -21.06 6.63
CA VAL A 117 1.50 -21.32 6.56
C VAL A 117 0.71 -20.22 7.23
N LEU A 118 0.40 -19.21 6.42
CA LEU A 118 -0.85 -18.46 6.53
C LEU A 118 -2.02 -19.44 6.28
N MET A 119 -2.25 -20.37 7.22
CA MET A 119 -3.27 -21.43 7.12
C MET A 119 -4.68 -20.86 7.11
N GLY A 120 -5.46 -21.29 6.11
CA GLY A 120 -6.92 -21.31 6.14
C GLY A 120 -7.57 -20.61 4.96
#